data_AF-V4BQL8-F1
#
_entry.id   AF-V4BQL8-F1
#
_cell.length_a   1.000
_cell.length_b   1.000
_cell.length_c   1.000
_cell.angle_alpha   90.00
_cell.angle_beta   90.00
_cell.angle_gamma   90.00
#
_symmetry.space_group_name_H-M   'P 1'
#
loop_
_entity.id
_entity.type
_entity.pdbx_description
1 polymer ?
#
loop_
_entity_poly.entity_id
_entity_poly.type
_entity_poly.pdbx_seq_one_letter_code
_entity_poly.pdbx_strand_id
1 'polypeptide(L)'
;NAYPMFHPQYNSVEKRLESFQYWPEQYKPNKDQLAEAGFFYSGVFTKVVCFCCGVAILDWKRKADSWQQHALVSPTCQFILHEQGQEYIRVMSKIKVSVVKSL
;
A
#
# COMPACT_ATOMS: atom_id res chain seq x y z
N ASN A 1 1.38 -2.73 -21.54
CA ASN A 1 0.65 -3.75 -20.73
C ASN A 1 0.27 -3.14 -19.40
N ALA A 2 -0.96 -2.63 -19.28
CA ALA A 2 -1.48 -2.10 -18.02
C ALA A 2 -2.32 -3.19 -17.33
N TYR A 3 -2.02 -3.45 -16.06
CA TYR A 3 -2.87 -4.27 -15.20
C TYR A 3 -4.20 -3.54 -14.91
N PRO A 4 -5.32 -4.27 -14.68
CA PRO A 4 -6.56 -3.66 -14.24
C PRO A 4 -6.36 -2.86 -12.94
N MET A 5 -6.91 -1.65 -12.93
CA MET A 5 -6.84 -0.73 -11.79
C MET A 5 -8.22 -0.60 -11.17
N PHE A 6 -8.31 -0.85 -9.87
CA PHE A 6 -9.56 -0.68 -9.12
C PHE A 6 -9.98 0.79 -9.01
N HIS A 7 -9.01 1.71 -8.95
CA HIS A 7 -9.21 3.16 -8.91
C HIS A 7 -8.30 3.85 -9.94
N PRO A 8 -8.68 3.87 -11.23
CA PRO A 8 -7.84 4.41 -12.30
C PRO A 8 -7.55 5.91 -12.18
N GLN A 9 -8.40 6.68 -11.48
CA GLN A 9 -8.17 8.12 -11.23
C GLN A 9 -6.96 8.42 -10.33
N TYR A 10 -6.40 7.39 -9.67
CA TYR A 10 -5.23 7.48 -8.80
C TYR A 10 -4.01 6.73 -9.38
N ASN A 11 -3.96 6.55 -10.71
CA ASN A 11 -2.89 5.80 -11.38
C ASN A 11 -1.51 6.49 -11.33
N SER A 12 -1.48 7.81 -11.13
CA SER A 12 -0.23 8.58 -11.00
C SER A 12 0.12 8.86 -9.53
N VAL A 13 1.41 8.99 -9.23
CA VAL A 13 1.89 9.33 -7.88
C VAL A 13 1.35 10.70 -7.46
N GLU A 14 1.32 11.65 -8.39
CA GLU A 14 0.82 13.02 -8.18
C GLU A 14 -0.64 13.01 -7.73
N LYS A 15 -1.50 12.24 -8.42
CA LYS A 15 -2.92 12.11 -8.03
C LYS A 15 -3.09 11.45 -6.68
N ARG A 16 -2.21 10.53 -6.32
CA ARG A 16 -2.20 9.93 -4.98
C ARG A 16 -1.77 10.94 -3.93
N LEU A 17 -0.71 11.70 -4.17
CA LEU A 17 -0.25 12.77 -3.28
C LEU A 17 -1.31 13.85 -3.04
N GLU A 18 -2.01 14.28 -4.10
CA GLU A 18 -3.13 15.24 -4.00
C GLU A 18 -4.20 14.79 -3.00
N SER A 19 -4.45 13.47 -2.89
CA SER A 19 -5.45 12.95 -1.94
C SER A 19 -5.07 13.13 -0.47
N PHE A 20 -3.78 13.33 -0.14
CA PHE A 20 -3.29 13.45 1.23
C PHE A 20 -3.36 14.88 1.79
N GLN A 21 -4.14 15.79 1.20
CA GLN A 21 -4.27 17.19 1.64
C GLN A 21 -4.56 17.34 3.15
N TYR A 22 -5.36 16.43 3.73
CA TYR A 22 -5.73 16.43 5.14
C TYR A 22 -5.14 15.24 5.91
N TRP A 23 -4.05 14.66 5.42
CA TRP A 23 -3.39 13.56 6.10
C TRP A 23 -2.80 14.05 7.43
N PRO A 24 -3.08 13.39 8.56
CA PRO A 24 -2.58 13.84 9.85
C PRO A 24 -1.07 13.55 9.95
N GLU A 25 -0.24 14.55 9.67
CA GLU A 25 1.24 14.44 9.55
C GLU A 25 1.94 13.87 10.80
N GLN A 26 1.28 13.94 11.95
CA GLN A 26 1.73 13.33 13.21
C GLN A 26 1.77 11.79 13.17
N TYR A 27 1.10 11.15 12.20
CA TYR A 27 1.12 9.69 12.03
C TYR A 27 2.12 9.27 10.95
N LYS A 28 2.94 8.28 11.28
CA LYS A 28 3.71 7.51 10.30
C LYS A 28 2.82 6.39 9.77
N PRO A 29 2.81 6.12 8.45
CA PRO A 29 3.85 6.43 7.46
C PRO A 29 3.75 7.82 6.81
N ASN A 30 4.84 8.28 6.20
CA ASN A 30 4.86 9.54 5.44
C ASN A 30 4.03 9.38 4.15
N LYS A 31 3.30 10.46 3.77
CA LYS A 31 2.38 10.48 2.61
C LYS A 31 3.06 10.17 1.27
N ASP A 32 4.33 10.56 1.12
CA ASP A 32 5.11 10.32 -0.09
C ASP A 32 5.39 8.81 -0.24
N GLN A 33 5.82 8.15 0.83
CA GLN A 33 6.02 6.69 0.83
C GLN A 33 4.72 5.92 0.59
N LEU A 34 3.59 6.42 1.10
CA LEU A 34 2.27 5.84 0.85
C LEU A 34 1.89 5.97 -0.62
N ALA A 35 2.04 7.17 -1.20
CA ALA A 35 1.74 7.42 -2.60
C ALA A 35 2.65 6.61 -3.54
N GLU A 36 3.95 6.52 -3.26
CA GLU A 36 4.88 5.68 -4.02
C GLU A 36 4.46 4.21 -3.99
N ALA A 37 4.09 3.67 -2.82
CA ALA A 37 3.61 2.31 -2.66
C ALA A 37 2.19 2.05 -3.22
N GLY A 38 1.63 2.99 -3.96
CA GLY A 38 0.36 2.84 -4.68
C GLY A 38 -0.89 3.19 -3.86
N PHE A 39 -0.74 3.81 -2.68
CA PHE A 39 -1.87 4.19 -1.83
C PHE A 39 -2.33 5.63 -2.04
N PHE A 40 -3.64 5.85 -2.00
CA PHE A 40 -4.25 7.17 -1.86
C PHE A 40 -5.04 7.24 -0.53
N TYR A 41 -5.22 8.44 -0.01
CA TYR A 41 -6.01 8.66 1.20
C TYR A 41 -7.50 8.62 0.89
N SER A 42 -8.25 7.87 1.70
CA SER A 42 -9.70 7.75 1.54
C SER A 42 -10.51 8.92 2.14
N GLY A 43 -9.86 9.84 2.85
CA GLY A 43 -10.53 10.92 3.59
C GLY A 43 -11.03 10.52 4.99
N VAL A 44 -10.82 9.27 5.40
CA VAL A 44 -11.33 8.73 6.67
C VAL A 44 -10.16 8.28 7.56
N PHE A 45 -10.00 8.90 8.73
CA PHE A 45 -8.97 8.60 9.73
C PHE A 45 -7.55 8.46 9.14
N THR A 46 -6.95 7.27 9.23
CA THR A 46 -5.65 6.91 8.64
C THR A 46 -5.81 5.88 7.53
N LYS A 47 -7.03 5.73 6.99
CA LYS A 47 -7.35 4.72 5.99
C LYS A 47 -6.84 5.14 4.63
N VAL A 48 -5.99 4.30 4.06
CA VAL A 48 -5.48 4.44 2.69
C VAL A 48 -5.89 3.25 1.84
N VAL A 49 -5.96 3.43 0.53
CA VAL A 49 -6.46 2.43 -0.42
C VAL A 49 -5.50 2.33 -1.61
N CYS A 50 -5.18 1.11 -2.03
CA CYS A 50 -4.36 0.92 -3.22
C CYS A 50 -5.16 1.19 -4.48
N PHE A 51 -4.62 2.01 -5.40
CA PHE A 51 -5.28 2.29 -6.67
C PHE A 51 -5.42 1.05 -7.58
N CYS A 52 -4.47 0.11 -7.51
CA CYS A 52 -4.43 -1.05 -8.39
C CYS A 52 -5.32 -2.18 -7.86
N CYS A 53 -5.06 -2.68 -6.65
CA CYS A 53 -5.76 -3.86 -6.11
C CYS A 53 -6.96 -3.54 -5.21
N GLY A 54 -7.19 -2.26 -4.87
CA GLY A 54 -8.29 -1.85 -4.00
C GLY A 54 -8.13 -2.21 -2.51
N VAL A 55 -7.00 -2.81 -2.11
CA VAL A 55 -6.77 -3.14 -0.70
C VAL A 55 -6.78 -1.88 0.15
N ALA A 56 -7.53 -1.91 1.24
CA ALA A 56 -7.61 -0.83 2.20
C ALA A 56 -6.85 -1.19 3.48
N ILE A 57 -6.06 -0.25 3.99
CA ILE A 57 -5.26 -0.43 5.21
C ILE A 57 -5.58 0.71 6.16
N LEU A 58 -5.96 0.35 7.38
CA LEU A 58 -6.18 1.23 8.52
C LEU A 58 -5.25 0.81 9.68
N ASP A 59 -5.12 1.67 10.70
CA ASP A 59 -4.33 1.40 11.92
C ASP A 59 -2.88 1.00 11.64
N TRP A 60 -2.19 1.83 10.86
CA TRP A 60 -0.78 1.65 10.56
C TRP A 60 0.07 1.60 11.83
N LYS A 61 0.91 0.56 11.96
CA LYS A 61 1.90 0.48 13.03
C LYS A 61 2.97 1.55 12.83
N ARG A 62 3.38 2.22 13.92
CA ARG A 62 4.50 3.17 13.89
C ARG A 62 5.73 2.50 13.28
N LYS A 63 6.29 3.11 12.23
CA LYS A 63 7.46 2.64 11.44
C LYS A 63 7.20 1.49 10.46
N ALA A 64 5.96 1.12 10.18
CA ALA A 64 5.70 0.17 9.11
C ALA A 64 6.07 0.77 7.75
N ASP A 65 6.78 -0.01 6.93
CA ASP A 65 7.13 0.35 5.57
C ASP A 65 5.92 0.13 4.64
N SER A 66 5.61 1.13 3.81
CA SER A 66 4.41 1.12 2.96
C SER A 66 4.44 -0.01 1.93
N TRP A 67 5.59 -0.26 1.32
CA TRP A 67 5.78 -1.34 0.34
C TRP A 67 5.65 -2.71 1.00
N GLN A 68 6.29 -2.87 2.16
CA GLN A 68 6.25 -4.10 2.95
C GLN A 68 4.82 -4.43 3.36
N GLN A 69 4.11 -3.45 3.92
CA GLN A 69 2.75 -3.66 4.38
C GLN A 69 1.81 -3.94 3.21
N HIS A 70 2.00 -3.30 2.06
CA HIS A 70 1.25 -3.63 0.84
C HIS A 70 1.48 -5.08 0.42
N ALA A 71 2.74 -5.52 0.30
CA ALA A 71 3.08 -6.87 -0.11
C ALA A 71 2.62 -7.94 0.90
N LEU A 72 2.66 -7.63 2.20
CA LEU A 72 2.14 -8.52 3.24
C LEU A 72 0.62 -8.67 3.16
N VAL A 73 -0.12 -7.56 2.98
CA VAL A 73 -1.58 -7.61 2.97
C VAL A 73 -2.10 -8.18 1.64
N SER A 74 -1.56 -7.74 0.52
CA SER A 74 -1.98 -8.11 -0.84
C SER A 74 -0.81 -8.50 -1.76
N PRO A 75 -0.17 -9.67 -1.55
CA PRO A 75 0.96 -10.13 -2.34
C PRO A 75 0.63 -10.40 -3.83
N THR A 76 -0.66 -10.51 -4.17
CA THR A 76 -1.15 -10.72 -5.54
C THR A 76 -1.45 -9.43 -6.30
N CYS A 77 -1.20 -8.26 -5.69
CA CYS A 77 -1.39 -6.98 -6.36
C CYS A 77 -0.44 -6.88 -7.57
N GLN A 78 -0.96 -6.62 -8.77
CA GLN A 78 -0.12 -6.59 -9.97
C GLN A 78 0.82 -5.40 -10.00
N PHE A 79 0.42 -4.26 -9.43
CA PHE A 79 1.30 -3.12 -9.19
C PHE A 79 2.47 -3.49 -8.28
N ILE A 80 2.23 -4.13 -7.13
CA ILE A 80 3.32 -4.47 -6.20
C ILE A 80 4.29 -5.50 -6.81
N LEU A 81 3.76 -6.47 -7.55
CA LEU A 81 4.55 -7.47 -8.28
C LEU A 81 5.43 -6.81 -9.34
N HIS A 82 4.91 -5.81 -10.05
CA HIS A 82 5.65 -5.08 -11.07
C HIS A 82 6.76 -4.23 -10.46
N GLU A 83 6.46 -3.43 -9.43
CA GLU A 83 7.41 -2.47 -8.85
C GLU A 83 8.50 -3.12 -7.99
N GLN A 84 8.17 -4.17 -7.23
CA GLN A 84 9.10 -4.79 -6.26
C GLN A 84 9.68 -6.13 -6.73
N GLY A 85 9.05 -6.77 -7.73
CA GLY A 85 9.49 -8.04 -8.29
C GLY A 85 9.08 -9.28 -7.48
N GLN A 86 9.14 -10.43 -8.16
CA GLN A 86 8.64 -11.71 -7.65
C GLN A 86 9.34 -12.19 -6.36
N GLU A 87 10.67 -12.02 -6.28
CA GLU A 87 11.44 -12.50 -5.12
C GLU A 87 11.12 -11.71 -3.84
N TYR A 88 10.91 -10.40 -3.95
CA TYR A 88 10.44 -9.60 -2.82
C TYR A 88 9.10 -10.11 -2.29
N ILE A 89 8.13 -10.35 -3.19
CA ILE A 89 6.81 -10.88 -2.83
C ILE A 89 6.89 -12.28 -2.22
N ARG A 90 7.81 -13.12 -2.71
CA ARG A 90 8.06 -14.45 -2.16
C ARG A 90 8.55 -14.39 -0.71
N VAL A 91 9.48 -13.48 -0.41
CA VAL A 91 9.98 -13.27 0.97
C VAL A 91 8.85 -12.75 1.86
N MET A 92 8.10 -11.74 1.41
CA MET A 92 6.97 -11.18 2.18
C MET A 92 5.89 -12.22 2.47
N SER A 93 5.56 -13.06 1.50
CA SER A 93 4.58 -14.14 1.67
C SER A 93 4.98 -15.15 2.74
N LYS A 94 6.29 -15.46 2.85
CA LYS A 94 6.80 -16.33 3.93
C LYS A 94 6.65 -15.68 5.31
N ILE A 95 6.92 -14.37 5.43
CA ILE A 95 6.75 -13.63 6.69
C ILE A 95 5.29 -13.65 7.12
N LYS A 96 4.35 -13.38 6.21
CA LYS A 96 2.91 -13.42 6.49
C LYS A 96 2.48 -14.76 7.08
N VAL A 97 2.94 -15.87 6.48
CA VAL A 97 2.65 -17.22 6.97
C VAL A 97 3.22 -17.46 8.37
N SER A 98 4.45 -17.03 8.65
CA SER A 98 5.07 -17.21 9.97
C SER A 98 4.35 -16.41 11.07
N VAL A 99 3.87 -15.20 10.77
CA VAL A 99 3.12 -14.38 11.74
C VAL A 99 1.77 -15.01 12.05
N VAL A 100 1.03 -15.47 11.04
CA VAL A 100 -0.28 -16.11 11.25
C VAL A 100 -0.17 -17.46 11.96
N LYS A 101 0.92 -18.23 11.73
CA LYS A 101 1.17 -19.48 12.46
C LYS A 101 1.56 -19.29 13.93
N SER A 102 1.99 -18.09 14.32
CA SER A 102 2.47 -17.79 15.67
C SER A 102 1.40 -17.11 16.55
N LEU A 103 0.19 -16.92 16.00
CA LEU A 103 -1.01 -16.45 16.69
C LEU A 103 -1.95 -17.65 16.91
#